data_AF-A0A963BFE3-F1
#
_entry.id   AF-A0A963BFE3-F1
#
_cell.length_a   1.000
_cell.length_b   1.000
_cell.length_c   1.000
_cell.angle_alpha   90.00
_cell.angle_beta   90.00
_cell.angle_gamma   90.00
#
_symmetry.space_group_name_H-M   'P 1'
#
loop_
_entity.id
_entity.type
_entity.pdbx_description
1 polymer ?
#
loop_
_entity_poly.entity_id
_entity_poly.type
_entity_poly.pdbx_seq_one_letter_code
_entity_poly.pdbx_strand_id
1 'polypeptide(L)'
;CRMTGYGVMARAIAAMERLGAAQKVLDSLNGRLEREGALPRIYRQIGDVWRRSGRWDEAERAYRLVLNLQPRDAEVLNNLAVVQARSGQATMAVKTARDAVKYAPNNPAILDTLGWILVGVGDTHEALRYLREAAELLPGQPEIQFHLGVALAQNGDLENARNTLRGIAEGNSSFKRQAIEKLGELAR
;
A
#
# COMPACT_ATOMS: atom_id res chain seq x y z
N CYS A 1 -13.79 35.24 -12.85
CA CYS A 1 -13.13 34.98 -11.55
C CYS A 1 -12.72 33.51 -11.48
N ARG A 2 -11.43 33.19 -11.61
CA ARG A 2 -10.92 31.80 -11.65
C ARG A 2 -10.96 31.23 -10.23
N MET A 3 -11.99 30.45 -9.91
CA MET A 3 -11.99 29.59 -8.74
C MET A 3 -10.92 28.53 -8.98
N THR A 4 -9.72 28.74 -8.45
CA THR A 4 -8.60 27.80 -8.50
C THR A 4 -9.07 26.44 -7.96
N GLY A 5 -8.71 25.34 -8.63
CA GLY A 5 -9.19 23.97 -8.32
C GLY A 5 -9.07 23.53 -6.85
N TYR A 6 -8.29 24.25 -6.04
CA TYR A 6 -8.23 24.16 -4.58
C TYR A 6 -9.57 24.39 -3.87
N GLY A 7 -10.40 25.35 -4.31
CA GLY A 7 -11.70 25.62 -3.67
C GLY A 7 -12.74 24.53 -3.93
N VAL A 8 -12.63 23.84 -5.07
CA VAL A 8 -13.46 22.68 -5.42
C VAL A 8 -13.00 21.46 -4.63
N MET A 9 -11.69 21.25 -4.49
CA MET A 9 -11.09 20.19 -3.69
C MET A 9 -11.40 20.31 -2.19
N ALA A 10 -11.30 21.51 -1.60
CA ALA A 10 -11.59 21.71 -0.17
C ALA A 10 -13.08 21.45 0.15
N ARG A 11 -14.00 21.85 -0.75
CA ARG A 11 -15.43 21.58 -0.61
C ARG A 11 -15.75 20.11 -0.89
N ALA A 12 -15.04 19.46 -1.80
CA ALA A 12 -15.14 18.02 -2.01
C ALA A 12 -14.69 17.26 -0.76
N ILE A 13 -13.56 17.62 -0.15
CA ILE A 13 -13.04 16.99 1.09
C ILE A 13 -14.02 17.20 2.26
N ALA A 14 -14.52 18.42 2.47
CA ALA A 14 -15.53 18.69 3.50
C ALA A 14 -16.90 18.04 3.22
N ALA A 15 -17.25 17.81 1.95
CA ALA A 15 -18.45 17.05 1.56
C ALA A 15 -18.24 15.53 1.66
N MET A 16 -16.99 15.06 1.56
CA MET A 16 -16.57 13.66 1.66
C MET A 16 -16.61 13.15 3.10
N GLU A 17 -16.40 14.00 4.10
CA GLU A 17 -16.65 13.68 5.51
C GLU A 17 -18.14 13.46 5.83
N ARG A 18 -19.05 13.99 5.00
CA ARG A 18 -20.50 13.76 5.08
C ARG A 18 -20.95 12.71 4.05
N LEU A 19 -20.60 11.46 4.36
CA LEU A 19 -20.57 10.19 3.63
C LEU A 19 -21.75 9.72 2.72
N GLY A 20 -22.69 10.57 2.31
CA GLY A 20 -23.70 10.23 1.32
C GLY A 20 -23.80 11.22 0.14
N ALA A 21 -23.32 12.44 0.32
CA ALA A 21 -23.43 13.50 -0.68
C ALA A 21 -22.26 13.52 -1.68
N ALA A 22 -21.11 12.94 -1.33
CA ALA A 22 -19.89 13.00 -2.14
C ALA A 22 -20.00 12.27 -3.49
N GLN A 23 -20.66 11.11 -3.53
CA GLN A 23 -20.91 10.41 -4.78
C GLN A 23 -21.77 11.26 -5.71
N LYS A 24 -22.86 11.85 -5.19
CA LYS A 24 -23.73 12.76 -5.97
C LYS A 24 -23.00 14.00 -6.48
N VAL A 25 -22.11 14.59 -5.68
CA VAL A 25 -21.30 15.74 -6.10
C VAL A 25 -20.34 15.33 -7.23
N LEU A 26 -19.66 14.18 -7.10
CA LEU A 26 -18.79 13.65 -8.15
C LEU A 26 -19.58 13.33 -9.43
N ASP A 27 -20.74 12.67 -9.32
CA ASP A 27 -21.62 12.37 -10.44
C ASP A 27 -22.07 13.65 -11.16
N SER A 28 -22.43 14.70 -10.41
CA SER A 28 -22.83 16.00 -10.98
C SER A 28 -21.68 16.77 -11.65
N LEU A 29 -20.43 16.50 -11.28
CA LEU A 29 -19.24 17.16 -11.82
C LEU A 29 -18.52 16.32 -12.89
N ASN A 30 -18.95 15.08 -13.10
CA ASN A 30 -18.23 14.08 -13.89
C ASN A 30 -17.93 14.59 -15.31
N GLY A 31 -18.94 15.10 -16.04
CA GLY A 31 -18.75 15.61 -17.40
C GLY A 31 -17.89 16.88 -17.53
N ARG A 32 -17.57 17.58 -16.43
CA ARG A 32 -16.57 18.67 -16.42
C ARG A 32 -15.18 18.14 -16.13
N LEU A 33 -15.06 17.25 -15.14
CA LEU A 33 -13.79 16.68 -14.71
C LEU A 33 -13.22 15.67 -15.71
N GLU A 34 -14.08 14.98 -16.48
CA GLU A 34 -13.69 14.13 -17.62
C GLU A 34 -12.96 14.97 -18.69
N ARG A 35 -13.52 16.14 -19.03
CA ARG A 35 -12.92 17.07 -19.99
C ARG A 35 -11.60 17.67 -19.51
N GLU A 36 -11.41 17.76 -18.19
CA GLU A 36 -10.20 18.28 -17.56
C GLU A 36 -9.17 17.17 -17.24
N GLY A 37 -9.48 15.89 -17.49
CA GLY A 37 -8.58 14.75 -17.21
C GLY A 37 -8.26 14.56 -15.72
N ALA A 38 -9.00 15.21 -14.81
CA ALA A 38 -8.64 15.32 -13.39
C ALA A 38 -9.19 14.17 -12.51
N LEU A 39 -10.13 13.37 -13.03
CA LEU A 39 -10.85 12.36 -12.27
C LEU A 39 -9.97 11.29 -11.62
N PRO A 40 -9.02 10.62 -12.33
CA PRO A 40 -8.16 9.63 -11.70
C PRO A 40 -7.37 10.18 -10.51
N ARG A 41 -6.87 11.43 -10.63
CA ARG A 41 -6.13 12.10 -9.57
C ARG A 41 -7.01 12.35 -8.34
N ILE A 42 -8.24 12.82 -8.55
CA ILE A 42 -9.19 13.06 -7.46
C ILE A 42 -9.53 11.75 -6.77
N TYR A 43 -9.97 10.73 -7.51
CA TYR A 43 -10.32 9.42 -6.92
C TYR A 43 -9.15 8.78 -6.18
N ARG A 44 -7.90 8.91 -6.66
CA ARG A 44 -6.70 8.47 -5.94
C ARG A 44 -6.58 9.15 -4.58
N GLN A 45 -6.70 10.48 -4.54
CA GLN A 45 -6.64 11.24 -3.29
C GLN A 45 -7.74 10.85 -2.31
N ILE A 46 -8.95 10.58 -2.80
CA ILE A 46 -10.06 10.08 -1.99
C ILE A 46 -9.70 8.72 -1.38
N GLY A 47 -9.22 7.79 -2.21
CA GLY A 47 -8.75 6.48 -1.77
C GLY A 47 -7.67 6.58 -0.69
N ASP A 48 -6.72 7.51 -0.84
CA ASP A 48 -5.66 7.72 0.14
C ASP A 48 -6.15 8.26 1.48
N VAL A 49 -7.14 9.16 1.47
CA VAL A 49 -7.75 9.66 2.71
C VAL A 49 -8.48 8.52 3.41
N TRP A 50 -9.31 7.76 2.68
CA TRP A 50 -10.06 6.64 3.27
C TRP A 50 -9.17 5.52 3.78
N ARG A 51 -8.11 5.18 3.05
CA ARG A 51 -7.09 4.22 3.49
C ARG A 51 -6.43 4.68 4.79
N ARG A 52 -6.07 5.96 4.91
CA ARG A 52 -5.47 6.53 6.15
C ARG A 52 -6.44 6.57 7.32
N SER A 53 -7.74 6.70 7.05
CA SER A 53 -8.80 6.66 8.06
C SER A 53 -9.28 5.24 8.42
N GLY A 54 -8.66 4.18 7.86
CA GLY A 54 -9.08 2.79 8.10
C GLY A 54 -10.41 2.41 7.47
N ARG A 55 -10.90 3.22 6.54
CA ARG A 55 -12.16 3.05 5.80
C ARG A 55 -11.91 2.23 4.55
N TRP A 56 -11.69 0.93 4.74
CA TRP A 56 -11.14 0.07 3.69
C TRP A 56 -12.10 -0.13 2.51
N ASP A 57 -13.39 -0.37 2.76
CA ASP A 57 -14.38 -0.56 1.70
C ASP A 57 -14.58 0.69 0.83
N GLU A 58 -14.52 1.88 1.44
CA GLU A 58 -14.57 3.14 0.70
C GLU A 58 -13.29 3.37 -0.11
N ALA A 59 -12.12 3.05 0.46
CA ALA A 59 -10.84 3.18 -0.22
C ALA A 59 -10.78 2.27 -1.45
N GLU A 60 -11.22 1.01 -1.32
CA GLU A 60 -11.30 0.06 -2.43
C GLU A 60 -12.18 0.58 -3.57
N ARG A 61 -13.37 1.10 -3.25
CA ARG A 61 -14.27 1.69 -4.25
C ARG A 61 -13.60 2.85 -5.00
N ALA A 62 -12.92 3.75 -4.28
CA ALA A 62 -12.22 4.88 -4.89
C ALA A 62 -11.08 4.43 -5.81
N TYR A 63 -10.26 3.47 -5.39
CA TYR A 63 -9.18 2.95 -6.25
C TYR A 63 -9.71 2.19 -7.47
N ARG A 64 -10.80 1.42 -7.34
CA ARG A 64 -11.44 0.77 -8.50
C ARG A 64 -11.93 1.78 -9.54
N LEU A 65 -12.44 2.95 -9.12
CA LEU A 65 -12.82 4.02 -10.05
C LEU A 65 -11.60 4.57 -10.82
N VAL A 66 -10.45 4.70 -10.16
CA VAL A 66 -9.19 5.05 -10.85
C VAL A 66 -8.81 3.97 -11.86
N LEU A 67 -8.86 2.69 -11.47
CA LEU A 67 -8.45 1.58 -12.33
C LEU A 67 -9.40 1.34 -13.51
N ASN A 68 -10.67 1.73 -13.41
CA ASN A 68 -11.57 1.75 -14.57
C ASN A 68 -11.09 2.73 -15.66
N LEU A 69 -10.43 3.82 -15.27
CA LEU A 69 -9.90 4.85 -16.16
C LEU A 69 -8.43 4.58 -16.54
N GLN A 70 -7.65 3.99 -15.62
CA GLN A 70 -6.23 3.72 -15.74
C GLN A 70 -5.91 2.29 -15.29
N PRO A 71 -6.23 1.26 -16.10
CA PRO A 71 -6.18 -0.15 -15.67
C PRO A 71 -4.79 -0.70 -15.35
N ARG A 72 -3.73 0.03 -15.69
CA ARG A 72 -2.33 -0.37 -15.54
C ARG A 72 -1.55 0.53 -14.59
N ASP A 73 -2.26 1.33 -13.79
CA ASP A 73 -1.65 2.18 -12.77
C ASP A 73 -1.10 1.30 -11.63
N ALA A 74 0.20 1.02 -11.68
CA ALA A 74 0.87 0.15 -10.74
C ALA A 74 0.81 0.67 -9.29
N GLU A 75 0.83 1.99 -9.09
CA GLU A 75 0.77 2.60 -7.76
C GLU A 75 -0.63 2.41 -7.16
N VAL A 76 -1.67 2.60 -7.96
CA VAL A 76 -3.05 2.40 -7.50
C VAL A 76 -3.36 0.92 -7.28
N LEU A 77 -2.86 0.02 -8.15
CA LEU A 77 -2.94 -1.42 -7.92
C LEU A 77 -2.25 -1.79 -6.60
N ASN A 78 -1.08 -1.23 -6.32
CA ASN A 78 -0.38 -1.44 -5.05
C ASN A 78 -1.23 -0.99 -3.85
N ASN A 79 -1.77 0.21 -3.90
CA ASN A 79 -2.61 0.75 -2.83
C ASN A 79 -3.89 -0.06 -2.63
N LEU A 80 -4.51 -0.54 -3.71
CA LEU A 80 -5.66 -1.43 -3.66
C LEU A 80 -5.31 -2.77 -3.01
N ALA A 81 -4.14 -3.34 -3.33
CA ALA A 81 -3.68 -4.59 -2.71
C ALA A 81 -3.50 -4.44 -1.19
N VAL A 82 -2.93 -3.31 -0.74
CA VAL A 82 -2.83 -2.98 0.70
C VAL A 82 -4.22 -2.91 1.34
N VAL A 83 -5.19 -2.23 0.70
CA VAL A 83 -6.56 -2.15 1.21
C VAL A 83 -7.21 -3.53 1.31
N GLN A 84 -7.07 -4.36 0.27
CA GLN A 84 -7.64 -5.72 0.26
C GLN A 84 -7.03 -6.58 1.35
N ALA A 85 -5.71 -6.52 1.57
CA ALA A 85 -5.05 -7.25 2.64
C ALA A 85 -5.57 -6.82 4.02
N ARG A 86 -5.71 -5.50 4.26
CA ARG A 86 -6.24 -4.96 5.52
C ARG A 86 -7.73 -5.27 5.74
N SER A 87 -8.47 -5.54 4.67
CA SER A 87 -9.89 -5.92 4.71
C SER A 87 -10.11 -7.43 4.85
N GLY A 88 -9.06 -8.23 5.02
CA GLY A 88 -9.15 -9.69 5.09
C GLY A 88 -9.36 -10.38 3.73
N GLN A 89 -9.28 -9.65 2.62
CA GLN A 89 -9.45 -10.18 1.26
C GLN A 89 -8.09 -10.71 0.71
N ALA A 90 -7.45 -11.60 1.46
CA ALA A 90 -6.06 -11.99 1.23
C ALA A 90 -5.78 -12.54 -0.19
N THR A 91 -6.62 -13.43 -0.70
CA THR A 91 -6.47 -14.01 -2.05
C THR A 91 -6.55 -12.94 -3.15
N MET A 92 -7.43 -11.95 -2.99
CA MET A 92 -7.54 -10.83 -3.92
C MET A 92 -6.33 -9.91 -3.83
N ALA A 93 -5.85 -9.64 -2.61
CA ALA A 93 -4.69 -8.80 -2.38
C ALA A 93 -3.44 -9.34 -3.10
N VAL A 94 -3.18 -10.64 -3.02
CA VAL A 94 -2.08 -11.29 -3.74
C VAL A 94 -2.21 -11.08 -5.24
N LYS A 95 -3.40 -11.31 -5.82
CA LYS A 95 -3.62 -11.12 -7.26
C LYS A 95 -3.37 -9.68 -7.69
N THR A 96 -3.94 -8.72 -6.97
CA THR A 96 -3.78 -7.29 -7.27
C THR A 96 -2.34 -6.82 -7.12
N ALA A 97 -1.62 -7.29 -6.10
CA ALA A 97 -0.20 -6.97 -5.91
C ALA A 97 0.68 -7.55 -7.03
N ARG A 98 0.37 -8.76 -7.53
CA ARG A 98 1.06 -9.32 -8.70
C ARG A 98 0.82 -8.49 -9.96
N ASP A 99 -0.40 -7.98 -10.15
CA ASP A 99 -0.68 -7.06 -11.26
C ASP A 99 0.12 -5.75 -11.10
N ALA A 100 0.27 -5.22 -9.88
CA ALA A 100 1.12 -4.05 -9.62
C ALA A 100 2.58 -4.32 -10.01
N VAL A 101 3.16 -5.44 -9.57
CA VAL A 101 4.53 -5.85 -9.94
C VAL A 101 4.67 -6.04 -11.45
N LYS A 102 3.68 -6.63 -12.12
CA LYS A 102 3.70 -6.80 -13.58
C LYS A 102 3.87 -5.47 -14.33
N TYR A 103 3.26 -4.38 -13.83
CA TYR A 103 3.33 -3.07 -14.47
C TYR A 103 4.49 -2.19 -13.96
N ALA A 104 5.12 -2.55 -12.84
CA ALA A 104 6.28 -1.87 -12.29
C ALA A 104 7.23 -2.86 -11.57
N PRO A 105 7.92 -3.74 -12.32
CA PRO A 105 8.65 -4.87 -11.74
C PRO A 105 9.84 -4.46 -10.87
N ASN A 106 10.43 -3.29 -11.11
CA ASN A 106 11.63 -2.82 -10.40
C ASN A 106 11.30 -1.74 -9.36
N ASN A 107 10.04 -1.64 -8.93
CA ASN A 107 9.65 -0.68 -7.89
C ASN A 107 9.77 -1.33 -6.50
N PRO A 108 10.73 -0.91 -5.65
CA PRO A 108 10.97 -1.55 -4.37
C PRO A 108 9.76 -1.52 -3.43
N ALA A 109 8.95 -0.45 -3.46
CA ALA A 109 7.75 -0.37 -2.60
C ALA A 109 6.65 -1.35 -3.03
N ILE A 110 6.54 -1.64 -4.32
CA ILE A 110 5.55 -2.57 -4.87
C ILE A 110 6.00 -4.02 -4.62
N LEU A 111 7.28 -4.29 -4.82
CA LEU A 111 7.89 -5.58 -4.47
C LEU A 111 7.74 -5.88 -2.97
N ASP A 112 8.02 -4.88 -2.12
CA ASP A 112 7.82 -4.99 -0.68
C ASP A 112 6.37 -5.28 -0.30
N THR A 113 5.41 -4.56 -0.91
CA THR A 113 3.98 -4.78 -0.67
C THR A 113 3.55 -6.22 -1.02
N LEU A 114 3.94 -6.72 -2.19
CA LEU A 114 3.63 -8.11 -2.56
C LEU A 114 4.30 -9.10 -1.60
N GLY A 115 5.57 -8.89 -1.29
CA GLY A 115 6.31 -9.70 -0.33
C GLY A 115 5.63 -9.77 1.03
N TRP A 116 5.21 -8.62 1.56
CA TRP A 116 4.53 -8.53 2.85
C TRP A 116 3.14 -9.18 2.85
N ILE A 117 2.39 -9.05 1.75
CA ILE A 117 1.12 -9.76 1.59
C ILE A 117 1.34 -11.28 1.55
N LEU A 118 2.40 -11.75 0.87
CA LEU A 118 2.75 -13.17 0.81
C LEU A 118 3.14 -13.75 2.18
N VAL A 119 3.90 -12.98 2.99
CA VAL A 119 4.14 -13.31 4.41
C VAL A 119 2.82 -13.50 5.15
N GLY A 120 1.87 -12.59 4.97
CA GLY A 120 0.56 -12.64 5.62
C GLY A 120 -0.29 -13.87 5.28
N VAL A 121 -0.10 -14.45 4.09
CA VAL A 121 -0.79 -15.69 3.67
C VAL A 121 0.05 -16.96 3.89
N GLY A 122 1.24 -16.83 4.47
CA GLY A 122 2.13 -17.95 4.78
C GLY A 122 2.98 -18.45 3.60
N ASP A 123 2.96 -17.79 2.44
CA ASP A 123 3.84 -18.12 1.31
C ASP A 123 5.20 -17.43 1.47
N THR A 124 5.92 -17.84 2.52
CA THR A 124 7.18 -17.22 2.95
C THR A 124 8.31 -17.47 1.96
N HIS A 125 8.29 -18.60 1.25
CA HIS A 125 9.28 -18.91 0.23
C HIS A 125 9.23 -17.91 -0.93
N GLU A 126 8.04 -17.62 -1.47
CA GLU A 126 7.92 -16.61 -2.52
C GLU A 126 8.09 -15.18 -1.97
N ALA A 127 7.59 -14.91 -0.77
CA ALA A 127 7.78 -13.62 -0.11
C ALA A 127 9.26 -13.21 -0.04
N LEU A 128 10.13 -14.15 0.33
CA LEU A 128 11.57 -13.92 0.42
C LEU A 128 12.19 -13.50 -0.91
N ARG A 129 11.70 -14.01 -2.04
CA ARG A 129 12.19 -13.59 -3.36
C ARG A 129 11.94 -12.10 -3.59
N TYR A 130 10.71 -11.65 -3.39
CA TYR A 130 10.32 -10.25 -3.60
C TYR A 130 10.93 -9.30 -2.57
N LEU A 131 11.00 -9.70 -1.30
CA LEU A 131 11.58 -8.87 -0.23
C LEU A 131 13.10 -8.72 -0.37
N ARG A 132 13.81 -9.75 -0.84
CA ARG A 132 15.24 -9.63 -1.16
C ARG A 132 15.46 -8.68 -2.33
N GLU A 133 14.68 -8.80 -3.40
CA GLU A 133 14.76 -7.90 -4.55
C GLU A 133 14.46 -6.44 -4.16
N ALA A 134 13.43 -6.22 -3.33
CA ALA A 134 13.11 -4.90 -2.79
C ALA A 134 14.26 -4.33 -1.93
N ALA A 135 14.88 -5.17 -1.09
CA ALA A 135 16.01 -4.81 -0.24
C ALA A 135 17.28 -4.53 -1.05
N GLU A 136 17.52 -5.23 -2.16
CA GLU A 136 18.64 -4.96 -3.06
C GLU A 136 18.47 -3.61 -3.78
N LEU A 137 17.25 -3.30 -4.23
CA LEU A 137 16.93 -2.03 -4.89
C LEU A 137 16.92 -0.84 -3.92
N LEU A 138 16.59 -1.05 -2.65
CA LEU A 138 16.53 -0.01 -1.63
C LEU A 138 17.04 -0.49 -0.25
N PRO A 139 18.36 -0.72 -0.10
CA PRO A 139 18.92 -1.40 1.08
C PRO A 139 18.77 -0.63 2.39
N GLY A 140 18.64 0.70 2.33
CA GLY A 140 18.51 1.56 3.50
C GLY A 140 17.09 1.74 4.03
N GLN A 141 16.06 1.15 3.40
CA GLN A 141 14.68 1.35 3.80
C GLN A 141 14.32 0.45 5.00
N PRO A 142 14.07 0.99 6.20
CA PRO A 142 13.91 0.14 7.39
C PRO A 142 12.67 -0.73 7.39
N GLU A 143 11.60 -0.29 6.70
CA GLU A 143 10.36 -1.07 6.52
C GLU A 143 10.63 -2.36 5.74
N ILE A 144 11.33 -2.26 4.61
CA ILE A 144 11.68 -3.41 3.76
C ILE A 144 12.58 -4.38 4.52
N GLN A 145 13.58 -3.87 5.24
CA GLN A 145 14.45 -4.70 6.07
C GLN A 145 13.67 -5.41 7.19
N PHE A 146 12.69 -4.74 7.79
CA PHE A 146 11.84 -5.34 8.80
C PHE A 146 10.97 -6.45 8.22
N HIS A 147 10.30 -6.22 7.08
CA HIS A 147 9.52 -7.24 6.39
C HIS A 147 10.38 -8.45 5.99
N LEU A 148 11.59 -8.22 5.47
CA LEU A 148 12.55 -9.27 5.15
C LEU A 148 12.94 -10.08 6.41
N GLY A 149 13.25 -9.41 7.52
CA GLY A 149 13.57 -10.07 8.79
C GLY A 149 12.42 -10.94 9.32
N VAL A 150 11.18 -10.47 9.21
CA VAL A 150 9.97 -11.25 9.58
C VAL A 150 9.79 -12.45 8.64
N ALA A 151 9.96 -12.27 7.34
CA ALA A 151 9.84 -13.35 6.36
C ALA A 151 10.90 -14.45 6.58
N LEU A 152 12.16 -14.06 6.84
CA LEU A 152 13.25 -14.98 7.18
C LEU A 152 12.92 -15.81 8.42
N ALA A 153 12.40 -15.17 9.46
CA ALA A 153 12.00 -15.85 10.69
C ALA A 153 10.89 -16.87 10.44
N GLN A 154 9.84 -16.50 9.70
CA GLN A 154 8.74 -17.42 9.38
C GLN A 154 9.15 -18.56 8.44
N ASN A 155 10.17 -18.34 7.59
CA ASN A 155 10.77 -19.36 6.75
C ASN A 155 11.76 -20.28 7.51
N GLY A 156 12.03 -20.01 8.79
CA GLY A 156 12.95 -20.79 9.62
C GLY A 156 14.42 -20.41 9.50
N ASP A 157 14.76 -19.38 8.72
CA ASP A 157 16.13 -18.83 8.63
C ASP A 157 16.38 -17.86 9.79
N LEU A 158 16.46 -18.43 11.00
CA LEU A 158 16.53 -17.67 12.25
C LEU A 158 17.82 -16.87 12.40
N GLU A 159 18.93 -17.35 11.83
CA GLU A 159 20.22 -16.64 11.91
C GLU A 159 20.17 -15.34 11.12
N ASN A 160 19.77 -15.40 9.84
CA ASN A 160 19.65 -14.20 9.02
C ASN A 160 18.57 -13.27 9.54
N ALA A 161 17.43 -13.80 10.01
CA ALA A 161 16.38 -13.00 10.62
C ALA A 161 16.90 -12.18 11.81
N ARG A 162 17.63 -12.82 12.73
CA ARG A 162 18.21 -12.15 13.91
C ARG A 162 19.21 -11.09 13.50
N ASN A 163 20.06 -11.38 12.52
CA ASN A 163 21.07 -10.41 12.05
C ASN A 163 20.41 -9.18 11.41
N THR A 164 19.43 -9.37 10.52
CA THR A 164 18.68 -8.27 9.89
C THR A 164 17.94 -7.43 10.94
N LEU A 165 17.20 -8.07 11.84
CA LEU A 165 16.42 -7.35 12.88
C LEU A 165 17.34 -6.63 13.89
N ARG A 166 18.51 -7.19 14.22
CA ARG A 166 19.49 -6.54 15.10
C ARG A 166 20.01 -5.23 14.49
N GLY A 167 20.34 -5.23 13.20
CA GLY A 167 20.75 -4.01 12.50
C GLY A 167 19.70 -2.89 12.58
N ILE A 168 18.42 -3.24 12.49
CA ILE A 168 17.30 -2.28 12.65
C ILE A 168 17.20 -1.76 14.09
N ALA A 169 17.36 -2.65 15.08
CA ALA A 169 17.25 -2.32 16.50
C ALA A 169 18.39 -1.41 17.01
N GLU A 170 19.60 -1.61 16.47
CA GLU A 170 20.79 -0.82 16.81
C GLU A 170 20.78 0.55 16.13
N GLY A 171 20.17 0.67 14.95
CA GLY A 171 20.03 1.93 14.21
C GLY A 171 18.99 2.91 14.76
N ASN A 172 18.93 4.10 14.14
CA ASN A 172 17.87 5.09 14.35
C ASN A 172 16.74 4.87 13.33
N SER A 173 15.88 3.88 13.59
CA SER A 173 14.80 3.45 12.70
C SER A 173 13.42 3.61 13.34
N SER A 174 12.41 3.96 12.55
CA SER A 174 11.00 3.91 12.96
C SER A 174 10.53 2.50 13.36
N PHE A 175 11.18 1.46 12.83
CA PHE A 175 10.89 0.06 13.10
C PHE A 175 11.69 -0.51 14.28
N LYS A 176 12.54 0.29 14.96
CA LYS A 176 13.39 -0.16 16.08
C LYS A 176 12.62 -0.94 17.15
N ARG A 177 11.47 -0.42 17.58
CA ARG A 177 10.64 -1.07 18.60
C ARG A 177 10.14 -2.44 18.15
N GLN A 178 9.61 -2.52 16.94
CA GLN A 178 9.08 -3.76 16.37
C GLN A 178 10.19 -4.79 16.14
N ALA A 179 11.39 -4.35 15.75
CA ALA A 179 12.54 -5.22 15.60
C ALA A 179 12.98 -5.83 16.95
N ILE A 180 13.03 -5.03 18.02
CA ILE A 180 13.36 -5.51 19.38
C ILE A 180 12.32 -6.52 19.87
N GLU A 181 11.03 -6.22 19.69
CA GLU A 181 9.95 -7.12 20.04
C GLU A 181 10.08 -8.45 19.30
N LYS A 182 10.28 -8.40 17.98
CA LYS A 182 10.43 -9.61 17.17
C LYS A 182 11.66 -10.44 17.58
N LEU A 183 12.78 -9.80 17.88
CA LEU A 183 13.97 -10.49 18.40
C LEU A 183 13.69 -11.20 19.73
N GLY A 184 12.88 -10.60 20.61
CA GLY A 184 12.46 -11.20 21.86
C GLY A 184 11.59 -12.45 21.66
N GLU A 185 10.76 -12.50 20.62
CA GLU A 185 9.99 -13.69 20.25
C GLU A 185 10.91 -14.83 19.77
N LEU A 186 11.96 -14.51 18.99
CA LEU A 186 12.87 -15.51 18.42
C LEU A 186 13.87 -16.09 19.44
N ALA A 187 13.94 -15.54 20.65
CA ALA A 187 14.82 -15.98 21.72
C ALA A 187 14.14 -16.95 22.72
N ARG A 188 12.82 -17.12 22.61
CA ARG A 188 12.04 -18.07 23.41
C ARG A 188 12.02 -19.44 22.73
#